data_AF-A0A3D0DDB9-F1
#
_entry.id   AF-A0A3D0DDB9-F1
#
_cell.length_a   1.000
_cell.length_b   1.000
_cell.length_c   1.000
_cell.angle_alpha   90.00
_cell.angle_beta   90.00
_cell.angle_gamma   90.00
#
_symmetry.space_group_name_H-M   'P 1'
#
loop_
_entity.id
_entity.type
_entity.pdbx_description
1 polymer ?
#
loop_
_entity_poly.entity_id
_entity_poly.type
_entity_poly.pdbx_seq_one_letter_code
_entity_poly.pdbx_strand_id
1 'polypeptide(L)'
;MTNEKPMGQKMSHTMLKPMPDSLRMQRHIQMLQDSLGLTADQAGQIKTIMENEEKQMMADREKHSSDIKALQAARTETRNSTDKEIRNVLNKEQLTKYDRMQKEMQSAGKMHWKDHTKTETQK
;
A
#
# COMPACT_ATOMS: atom_id res chain seq x y z
N MET A 1 4.77 -5.42 -49.05
CA MET A 1 4.99 -4.36 -48.04
C MET A 1 5.80 -4.97 -46.91
N THR A 2 7.01 -4.48 -46.74
CA THR A 2 8.09 -4.95 -45.86
C THR A 2 7.85 -4.63 -44.38
N ASN A 3 8.34 -5.52 -43.50
CA ASN A 3 8.89 -5.40 -42.13
C ASN A 3 8.45 -4.20 -41.24
N GLU A 4 8.22 -4.31 -39.92
CA GLU A 4 9.15 -4.76 -38.88
C GLU A 4 8.41 -5.02 -37.54
N LYS A 5 8.83 -6.05 -36.81
CA LYS A 5 8.87 -6.12 -35.33
C LYS A 5 10.34 -6.39 -34.98
N PRO A 6 10.87 -6.22 -33.74
CA PRO A 6 10.30 -5.70 -32.49
C PRO A 6 11.27 -4.72 -31.75
N MET A 7 10.89 -4.21 -30.56
CA MET A 7 11.74 -4.03 -29.35
C MET A 7 11.36 -2.80 -28.53
N GLY A 8 10.80 -3.08 -27.35
CA GLY A 8 10.70 -2.12 -26.25
C GLY A 8 10.39 -2.78 -24.91
N GLN A 9 10.56 -4.11 -24.80
CA GLN A 9 10.44 -4.83 -23.54
C GLN A 9 11.84 -4.99 -22.94
N LYS A 10 12.34 -3.93 -22.29
CA LYS A 10 13.48 -4.07 -21.38
C LYS A 10 12.96 -4.57 -20.04
N MET A 11 12.66 -5.87 -19.98
CA MET A 11 12.41 -6.60 -18.74
C MET A 11 13.77 -6.84 -18.05
N SER A 12 14.25 -5.85 -17.31
CA SER A 12 15.39 -6.01 -16.40
C SER A 12 14.98 -5.69 -14.97
N HIS A 13 14.15 -6.56 -14.39
CA HIS A 13 14.21 -6.90 -12.97
C HIS A 13 13.53 -8.26 -12.84
N THR A 14 14.17 -9.18 -12.14
CA THR A 14 13.74 -10.54 -11.83
C THR A 14 12.22 -10.63 -11.69
N MET A 15 11.56 -11.53 -12.44
CA MET A 15 10.15 -11.89 -12.27
C MET A 15 9.94 -12.57 -10.91
N LEU A 16 10.11 -11.85 -9.80
CA LEU A 16 9.32 -12.12 -8.61
C LEU A 16 7.89 -11.83 -9.04
N LYS A 17 7.13 -12.89 -9.34
CA LYS A 17 5.68 -12.81 -9.41
C LYS A 17 5.25 -11.92 -8.23
N PRO A 18 4.48 -10.84 -8.45
CA PRO A 18 4.01 -10.04 -7.34
C PRO A 18 3.41 -11.02 -6.33
N MET A 19 3.94 -11.01 -5.09
CA MET A 19 3.41 -11.89 -4.04
C MET A 19 1.89 -11.74 -4.04
N PRO A 20 1.12 -12.85 -3.97
CA PRO A 20 -0.33 -12.77 -3.91
C PRO A 20 -0.73 -11.85 -2.77
N ASP A 21 -1.78 -11.05 -3.00
CA ASP A 21 -2.18 -9.98 -2.10
C ASP A 21 -2.44 -10.51 -0.67
N SER A 22 -2.94 -11.73 -0.55
CA SER A 22 -3.10 -12.47 0.71
C SER A 22 -1.79 -12.69 1.49
N LEU A 23 -0.66 -12.97 0.82
CA LEU A 23 0.65 -13.11 1.48
C LEU A 23 1.24 -11.76 1.86
N ARG A 24 0.93 -10.70 1.09
CA ARG A 24 1.32 -9.33 1.46
C ARG A 24 0.59 -8.86 2.71
N MET A 25 -0.72 -9.11 2.78
CA MET A 25 -1.54 -8.81 3.95
C MET A 25 -1.05 -9.55 5.19
N GLN A 26 -0.83 -10.87 5.09
CA GLN A 26 -0.29 -11.67 6.21
C GLN A 26 1.04 -11.12 6.72
N ARG A 27 1.97 -10.79 5.81
CA ARG A 27 3.25 -10.20 6.19
C ARG A 27 3.09 -8.84 6.86
N HIS A 28 2.14 -8.02 6.39
CA HIS A 28 1.84 -6.73 6.99
C HIS A 28 1.32 -6.89 8.42
N ILE A 29 0.36 -7.79 8.64
CA ILE A 29 -0.18 -8.09 9.97
C ILE A 29 0.94 -8.59 10.89
N GLN A 30 1.78 -9.52 10.42
CA GLN A 30 2.91 -10.00 11.21
C GLN A 30 3.86 -8.87 11.60
N MET A 31 4.17 -7.96 10.66
CA MET A 31 4.99 -6.78 10.97
C MET A 31 4.34 -5.88 12.02
N LEU A 32 3.02 -5.64 11.95
CA LEU A 32 2.30 -4.86 12.96
C LEU A 32 2.29 -5.59 14.31
N GLN A 33 2.11 -6.91 14.32
CA GLN A 33 2.17 -7.73 15.52
C GLN A 33 3.54 -7.59 16.20
N ASP A 34 4.62 -7.73 15.44
CA ASP A 34 5.98 -7.66 15.96
C ASP A 34 6.35 -6.23 16.41
N SER A 35 5.92 -5.21 15.65
CA SER A 35 6.31 -3.81 15.91
C SER A 35 5.51 -3.18 17.07
N LEU A 36 4.22 -3.50 17.16
CA LEU A 36 3.32 -2.92 18.16
C LEU A 36 3.14 -3.83 19.38
N GLY A 37 3.49 -5.11 19.27
CA GLY A 37 3.17 -6.11 20.30
C GLY A 37 1.67 -6.35 20.37
N LEU A 38 1.03 -6.65 19.24
CA LEU A 38 -0.41 -6.91 19.19
C LEU A 38 -0.74 -8.26 19.84
N THR A 39 -1.84 -8.32 20.57
CA THR A 39 -2.39 -9.61 21.03
C THR A 39 -2.96 -10.41 19.86
N ALA A 40 -3.16 -11.72 20.05
CA ALA A 40 -3.80 -12.56 19.04
C ALA A 40 -5.20 -12.05 18.64
N ASP A 41 -5.97 -11.55 19.61
CA ASP A 41 -7.30 -10.99 19.37
C ASP A 41 -7.24 -9.71 18.54
N GLN A 42 -6.35 -8.77 18.90
CA GLN A 42 -6.14 -7.54 18.14
C GLN A 42 -5.68 -7.82 16.71
N ALA A 43 -4.78 -8.78 16.53
CA ALA A 43 -4.32 -9.20 15.21
C ALA A 43 -5.45 -9.82 14.37
N GLY A 44 -6.34 -10.60 14.98
CA GLY A 44 -7.53 -11.15 14.33
C GLY A 44 -8.51 -10.07 13.89
N GLN A 45 -8.73 -9.05 14.72
CA GLN A 45 -9.56 -7.90 14.36
C GLN A 45 -8.94 -7.09 13.21
N ILE A 46 -7.64 -6.78 13.28
CA ILE A 46 -6.92 -6.06 12.23
C ILE A 46 -6.92 -6.86 10.92
N LYS A 47 -6.77 -8.18 10.97
CA LYS A 47 -6.90 -9.05 9.79
C LYS A 47 -8.24 -8.87 9.11
N THR A 48 -9.33 -8.89 9.88
CA THR A 48 -10.69 -8.73 9.34
C THR A 48 -10.88 -7.35 8.69
N ILE A 49 -10.35 -6.30 9.33
CA ILE A 49 -10.37 -4.93 8.79
C ILE A 49 -9.63 -4.87 7.45
N MET A 50 -8.43 -5.46 7.37
CA MET A 50 -7.63 -5.48 6.13
C MET A 50 -8.25 -6.31 5.00
N GLU A 51 -8.90 -7.45 5.32
CA GLU A 51 -9.64 -8.24 4.34
C GLU A 51 -10.83 -7.46 3.75
N ASN A 52 -11.47 -6.63 4.55
CA ASN A 52 -12.54 -5.75 4.09
C ASN A 52 -11.99 -4.58 3.24
N GLU A 53 -10.87 -3.99 3.65
CA GLU A 53 -10.16 -2.98 2.86
C GLU A 53 -9.82 -3.50 1.47
N GLU A 54 -9.27 -4.72 1.38
CA GLU A 54 -8.91 -5.35 0.10
C GLU A 54 -10.11 -5.47 -0.84
N LYS A 55 -11.25 -5.96 -0.32
CA LYS A 55 -12.51 -6.05 -1.08
C LYS A 55 -12.98 -4.68 -1.57
N GLN A 56 -12.92 -3.66 -0.71
CA GLN A 56 -13.29 -2.29 -1.09
C GLN A 56 -12.33 -1.71 -2.14
N MET A 57 -11.02 -1.94 -1.99
CA MET A 57 -10.04 -1.50 -2.99
C MET A 57 -10.20 -2.18 -4.35
N MET A 58 -10.62 -3.45 -4.38
CA MET A 58 -10.99 -4.15 -5.62
C MET A 58 -12.25 -3.54 -6.23
N ALA A 59 -13.30 -3.31 -5.43
CA ALA A 59 -14.53 -2.67 -5.89
C ALA A 59 -14.27 -1.25 -6.42
N ASP A 60 -13.47 -0.44 -5.73
CA ASP A 60 -13.05 0.89 -6.16
C ASP A 60 -12.32 0.83 -7.51
N ARG A 61 -11.43 -0.16 -7.69
CA ARG A 61 -10.70 -0.39 -8.94
C ARG A 61 -11.62 -0.71 -10.09
N GLU A 62 -12.60 -1.58 -9.88
CA GLU A 62 -13.58 -1.93 -10.91
C GLU A 62 -14.46 -0.73 -11.26
N LYS A 63 -14.98 -0.05 -10.24
CA LYS A 63 -15.88 1.10 -10.36
C LYS A 63 -15.23 2.32 -11.03
N HIS A 64 -13.96 2.58 -10.75
CA HIS A 64 -13.23 3.75 -11.24
C HIS A 64 -12.09 3.39 -12.22
N SER A 65 -12.19 2.24 -12.88
CA SER A 65 -11.16 1.73 -13.80
C SER A 65 -10.78 2.70 -14.93
N SER A 66 -11.70 3.56 -15.36
CA SER A 66 -11.49 4.57 -16.41
C SER A 66 -11.11 5.96 -15.91
N ASP A 67 -11.21 6.23 -14.61
CA ASP A 67 -10.87 7.53 -14.01
C ASP A 67 -9.86 7.35 -12.87
N ILE A 68 -8.59 7.59 -13.21
CA ILE A 68 -7.48 7.45 -12.28
C ILE A 68 -7.60 8.40 -11.09
N LYS A 69 -8.13 9.62 -11.28
CA LYS A 69 -8.26 10.58 -10.17
C LYS A 69 -9.36 10.14 -9.21
N ALA A 70 -10.51 9.72 -9.75
CA ALA A 70 -11.59 9.17 -8.94
C ALA A 70 -11.15 7.89 -8.20
N LEU A 71 -10.40 7.01 -8.87
CA LEU A 71 -9.82 5.81 -8.27
C LEU A 71 -8.87 6.14 -7.11
N GLN A 72 -8.00 7.13 -7.30
CA GLN A 72 -7.06 7.57 -6.26
C GLN A 72 -7.80 8.16 -5.06
N ALA A 73 -8.84 8.98 -5.29
CA ALA A 73 -9.66 9.55 -4.22
C ALA A 73 -10.39 8.45 -3.44
N ALA A 74 -11.05 7.51 -4.13
CA ALA A 74 -11.77 6.39 -3.51
C ALA A 74 -10.83 5.53 -2.66
N ARG A 75 -9.67 5.14 -3.21
CA ARG A 75 -8.65 4.39 -2.46
C ARG A 75 -8.10 5.13 -1.25
N THR A 76 -7.97 6.45 -1.34
CA THR A 76 -7.50 7.26 -0.20
C THR A 76 -8.54 7.25 0.91
N GLU A 77 -9.82 7.37 0.57
CA GLU A 77 -10.92 7.30 1.54
C GLU A 77 -10.97 5.93 2.21
N THR A 78 -10.92 4.85 1.42
CA THR A 78 -10.89 3.46 1.90
C THR A 78 -9.72 3.24 2.88
N ARG A 79 -8.52 3.74 2.56
CA ARG A 79 -7.37 3.68 3.46
C ARG A 79 -7.55 4.50 4.73
N ASN A 80 -8.06 5.73 4.63
CA ASN A 80 -8.30 6.59 5.78
C ASN A 80 -9.33 5.98 6.74
N SER A 81 -10.38 5.34 6.20
CA SER A 81 -11.36 4.63 7.02
C SER A 81 -10.74 3.43 7.72
N THR A 82 -10.00 2.62 6.98
CA THR A 82 -9.30 1.44 7.52
C THR A 82 -8.32 1.83 8.63
N ASP A 83 -7.58 2.93 8.43
CA ASP A 83 -6.64 3.46 9.42
C ASP A 83 -7.34 3.87 10.73
N LYS A 84 -8.54 4.47 10.64
CA LYS A 84 -9.37 4.77 11.83
C LYS A 84 -9.83 3.50 12.54
N GLU A 85 -10.25 2.47 11.79
CA GLU A 85 -10.67 1.19 12.37
C GLU A 85 -9.51 0.49 13.09
N ILE A 86 -8.32 0.46 12.48
CA ILE A 86 -7.11 -0.08 13.11
C ILE A 86 -6.80 0.68 14.41
N ARG A 87 -6.82 2.02 14.40
CA ARG A 87 -6.58 2.82 15.62
C ARG A 87 -7.53 2.49 16.76
N ASN A 88 -8.78 2.14 16.47
CA ASN A 88 -9.77 1.79 17.48
C ASN A 88 -9.50 0.42 18.16
N VAL A 89 -8.74 -0.46 17.51
CA VAL A 89 -8.33 -1.76 18.05
C VAL A 89 -7.09 -1.64 18.96
N LEU A 90 -6.27 -0.60 18.75
CA LEU A 90 -5.02 -0.39 19.46
C LEU A 90 -5.25 0.26 20.83
N ASN A 91 -4.41 -0.09 21.80
CA ASN A 91 -4.32 0.65 23.06
C ASN A 91 -3.46 1.93 22.91
N LYS A 92 -3.41 2.79 23.94
CA LYS A 92 -2.69 4.08 23.89
C LYS A 92 -1.20 3.95 23.56
N GLU A 93 -0.53 2.94 24.11
CA GLU A 93 0.90 2.73 23.87
C GLU A 93 1.17 2.25 22.44
N GLN A 94 0.36 1.31 21.95
CA GLN A 94 0.40 0.81 20.59
C GLN A 94 0.07 1.91 19.56
N LEU A 95 -0.93 2.74 19.85
CA LEU A 95 -1.32 3.86 18.99
C LEU A 95 -0.17 4.85 18.80
N THR A 96 0.55 5.17 19.87
CA THR A 96 1.71 6.08 19.81
C THR A 96 2.81 5.54 18.88
N LYS A 97 3.09 4.23 18.98
CA LYS A 97 4.05 3.57 18.08
C LYS A 97 3.55 3.55 16.64
N TYR A 98 2.27 3.23 16.45
CA TYR A 98 1.63 3.16 15.14
C TYR A 98 1.65 4.53 14.42
N ASP A 99 1.29 5.61 15.11
CA ASP A 99 1.33 6.95 14.54
C ASP A 99 2.76 7.40 14.18
N ARG A 100 3.76 6.99 14.96
CA ARG A 100 5.18 7.22 14.62
C ARG A 100 5.56 6.48 13.34
N MET A 101 5.23 5.19 13.24
CA MET A 101 5.50 4.38 12.04
C MET A 101 4.84 5.00 10.79
N GLN A 102 3.59 5.45 10.92
CA GLN A 102 2.87 6.11 9.82
C GLN A 102 3.57 7.40 9.36
N LYS A 103 4.01 8.25 10.29
CA LYS A 103 4.77 9.47 9.96
C LYS A 103 6.10 9.17 9.27
N GLU A 104 6.80 8.13 9.71
CA GLU A 104 8.06 7.68 9.09
C GLU A 104 7.81 7.18 7.66
N MET A 105 6.76 6.38 7.44
CA MET A 105 6.38 5.92 6.09
C MET A 105 6.00 7.08 5.15
N GLN A 106 5.23 8.05 5.64
CA GLN A 106 4.88 9.26 4.88
C GLN A 106 6.12 10.09 4.51
N SER A 107 7.09 10.17 5.42
CA SER A 107 8.32 10.93 5.21
C SER A 107 9.27 10.24 4.22
N ALA A 108 9.38 8.91 4.29
CA ALA A 108 10.16 8.10 3.36
C ALA A 108 9.62 8.19 1.92
N GLY A 109 8.29 8.17 1.75
CA GLY A 109 7.65 8.37 0.45
C GLY A 109 7.89 9.77 -0.14
N LYS A 110 8.03 10.80 0.71
CA LYS A 110 8.34 12.17 0.29
C LYS A 110 9.81 12.41 -0.09
N MET A 111 10.74 11.56 0.33
CA MET A 111 12.14 11.66 -0.09
C MET A 111 12.35 11.07 -1.48
N HIS A 112 11.74 9.91 -1.78
CA HIS A 112 11.94 9.22 -3.06
C HIS A 112 11.47 10.02 -4.29
N TRP A 113 10.52 10.95 -4.17
CA TRP A 113 10.07 11.75 -5.32
C TRP A 113 11.02 12.89 -5.71
N LYS A 114 11.74 13.48 -4.74
CA LYS A 114 12.59 14.67 -4.99
C LYS A 114 13.84 14.34 -5.81
N ASP A 115 14.30 13.10 -5.76
CA ASP A 115 15.52 12.68 -6.46
C ASP A 115 15.27 12.33 -7.94
N HIS A 116 14.07 11.89 -8.32
CA HIS A 116 13.75 11.59 -9.73
C HIS A 116 13.43 12.82 -10.58
N THR A 117 13.13 13.98 -9.99
CA THR A 117 12.82 15.20 -10.76
C THR A 117 14.03 16.08 -11.04
N LYS A 118 15.24 15.71 -10.59
CA LYS A 118 16.45 16.53 -10.76
C LYS A 118 17.44 16.00 -11.82
N THR A 119 17.19 14.84 -12.41
CA THR A 119 18.11 14.20 -13.37
C THR A 119 17.85 14.54 -14.85
N GLU A 120 16.85 15.37 -15.17
CA GLU A 120 16.49 15.68 -16.56
C GLU A 120 16.43 17.19 -16.86
N THR A 121 17.46 17.94 -16.47
CA THR A 121 17.73 19.26 -17.06
C THR A 121 19.23 19.50 -17.09
N GLN A 122 19.90 18.87 -18.06
CA GLN A 122 21.19 19.32 -18.57
C GLN A 122 21.41 18.70 -19.96
N LYS A 123 20.96 19.40 -20.99
CA LYS A 123 21.70 19.63 -22.24
C LYS A 123 21.05 20.74 -23.04
#